data_AF-A0A7C2B2Y7-F1
#
_entry.id   AF-A0A7C2B2Y7-F1
#
_cell.length_a   1.000
_cell.length_b   1.000
_cell.length_c   1.000
_cell.angle_alpha   90.00
_cell.angle_beta   90.00
_cell.angle_gamma   90.00
#
_symmetry.space_group_name_H-M   'P 1'
#
loop_
_entity.id
_entity.type
_entity.pdbx_description
1 polymer ?
#
loop_
_entity_poly.entity_id
_entity_poly.type
_entity_poly.pdbx_seq_one_letter_code
_entity_poly.pdbx_strand_id
1 'polypeptide(L)'
;MSNLLPLETKNSIKKEYHLRVVATVLFLLGAILLVSVAWLAPVYILSVNKYDVTQSELVVVQAEISNKQPDNPRETINDINSKLEILKGDDFTKHYAYDIVKDIVEQKNKEIEIESIIYDKSTTDIKVLLRGNALSRESLSS
;
A
#
# COMPACT_ATOMS: atom_id res chain seq x y z
N MET A 1 -52.74 -58.79 -48.25
CA MET A 1 -52.71 -57.81 -47.15
C MET A 1 -52.34 -56.45 -47.72
N SER A 2 -53.33 -55.59 -47.95
CA SER A 2 -53.12 -54.22 -48.39
C SER A 2 -53.45 -53.32 -47.22
N ASN A 3 -52.43 -52.90 -46.48
CA ASN A 3 -52.54 -51.82 -45.50
C ASN A 3 -51.69 -50.65 -46.01
N LEU A 4 -52.05 -50.15 -47.18
CA LEU A 4 -51.47 -48.95 -47.77
C LEU A 4 -52.30 -47.78 -47.24
N LEU A 5 -51.76 -47.05 -46.26
CA LEU A 5 -52.30 -45.73 -45.96
C LEU A 5 -52.33 -44.92 -47.25
N PRO A 6 -53.47 -44.26 -47.58
CA PRO A 6 -53.56 -43.37 -48.71
C PRO A 6 -52.37 -42.39 -48.73
N LEU A 7 -51.80 -42.14 -49.91
CA LEU A 7 -50.64 -41.24 -50.05
C LEU A 7 -50.90 -39.86 -49.43
N GLU A 8 -52.16 -39.41 -49.45
CA GLU A 8 -52.62 -38.17 -48.82
C GLU A 8 -52.46 -38.17 -47.30
N THR A 9 -52.87 -39.24 -46.62
CA THR A 9 -52.75 -39.35 -45.16
C THR A 9 -51.29 -39.50 -44.74
N LYS A 10 -50.48 -40.20 -45.53
CA LYS A 10 -49.03 -40.32 -45.30
C LYS A 10 -48.31 -38.96 -45.38
N ASN A 11 -48.70 -38.10 -46.32
CA ASN A 11 -48.09 -36.77 -46.48
C ASN A 11 -48.56 -35.79 -45.39
N SER A 12 -49.81 -35.89 -44.96
CA SER A 12 -50.34 -35.14 -43.82
C SER A 12 -49.55 -35.42 -42.54
N ILE A 13 -49.36 -36.71 -42.21
CA ILE A 13 -48.61 -37.14 -41.02
C ILE A 13 -47.16 -36.66 -41.05
N LYS A 14 -46.51 -36.72 -42.22
CA LYS A 14 -45.13 -36.20 -42.39
C LYS A 14 -45.04 -34.70 -42.16
N LYS A 15 -45.98 -33.92 -42.70
CA LYS A 15 -46.04 -32.46 -42.50
C LYS A 15 -46.22 -32.13 -41.03
N GLU A 16 -47.17 -32.79 -40.36
CA GLU A 16 -47.43 -32.56 -38.95
C GLU A 16 -46.23 -32.92 -38.08
N TYR A 17 -45.56 -34.03 -38.38
CA TYR A 17 -44.33 -34.43 -37.69
C TYR A 17 -43.22 -33.39 -37.86
N HIS A 18 -42.98 -32.92 -39.09
CA HIS A 18 -41.99 -31.85 -39.33
C HIS A 18 -42.35 -30.57 -38.59
N LEU A 19 -43.64 -30.19 -38.55
CA LEU A 19 -44.09 -28.99 -37.85
C LEU A 19 -43.86 -29.12 -36.34
N ARG A 20 -44.15 -30.29 -35.75
CA ARG A 20 -43.86 -30.57 -34.32
C ARG A 20 -42.36 -30.53 -34.02
N VAL A 21 -41.53 -31.09 -34.90
CA VAL A 21 -40.06 -31.04 -34.74
C VAL A 21 -39.57 -29.60 -34.82
N VAL A 22 -40.00 -28.83 -35.81
CA VAL A 22 -39.61 -27.41 -35.96
C VAL A 22 -40.05 -26.60 -34.75
N ALA A 23 -41.28 -26.79 -34.26
CA ALA A 23 -41.78 -26.11 -33.07
C ALA A 23 -40.95 -26.45 -31.82
N THR A 24 -40.56 -27.72 -31.66
CA THR A 24 -39.74 -28.17 -30.52
C THR A 24 -38.32 -27.59 -30.59
N VAL A 25 -37.72 -27.55 -31.77
CA VAL A 25 -36.40 -26.94 -31.99
C VAL A 25 -36.43 -25.44 -31.73
N LEU A 26 -37.46 -24.73 -32.20
CA LEU A 26 -37.64 -23.30 -31.92
C LEU A 26 -37.81 -23.04 -30.42
N PHE A 27 -38.58 -23.88 -29.73
CA PHE A 27 -38.76 -23.76 -28.28
C PHE A 27 -37.45 -23.97 -27.53
N LEU A 28 -36.66 -24.99 -27.92
CA LEU A 28 -35.36 -25.27 -27.35
C LEU A 28 -34.36 -24.12 -27.59
N LEU A 29 -34.33 -23.56 -28.81
CA LEU A 29 -33.54 -22.37 -29.13
C LEU A 29 -33.95 -21.16 -28.27
N GLY A 30 -35.25 -20.93 -28.11
CA GLY A 30 -35.75 -19.86 -27.25
C GLY A 30 -35.33 -20.03 -25.79
N ALA A 31 -35.40 -21.25 -25.27
CA ALA A 31 -34.95 -21.56 -23.91
C ALA A 31 -33.44 -21.32 -23.74
N ILE A 32 -32.61 -21.72 -24.71
CA ILE A 32 -31.16 -21.47 -24.68
C ILE A 32 -30.87 -19.97 -24.67
N LEU A 33 -31.57 -19.18 -25.50
CA LEU A 33 -31.41 -17.73 -25.52
C LEU A 33 -31.78 -17.09 -24.19
N LEU A 34 -32.89 -17.51 -23.57
CA LEU A 34 -33.29 -17.01 -22.25
C LEU A 34 -32.26 -17.33 -21.18
N VAL A 35 -31.74 -18.56 -21.15
CA VAL A 35 -30.68 -18.95 -20.22
C VAL A 35 -29.40 -18.13 -20.48
N SER A 36 -29.04 -17.94 -21.76
CA SER A 36 -27.89 -17.13 -22.14
C SER A 36 -28.02 -15.69 -21.63
N VAL A 37 -29.17 -15.05 -21.82
CA VAL A 37 -29.40 -13.67 -21.35
C VAL A 37 -29.39 -13.60 -19.82
N ALA A 38 -30.02 -14.55 -19.14
CA ALA A 38 -30.05 -14.62 -17.68
C ALA A 38 -28.64 -14.76 -17.09
N TRP A 39 -27.75 -15.51 -17.76
CA TRP A 39 -26.35 -15.65 -17.35
C TRP A 39 -25.45 -14.50 -17.76
N LEU A 40 -25.71 -13.87 -18.90
CA LEU A 40 -24.93 -12.73 -19.37
C LEU A 40 -25.19 -11.47 -18.52
N ALA A 41 -26.40 -11.30 -18.00
CA ALA A 41 -26.79 -10.14 -17.21
C ALA A 41 -25.84 -9.82 -16.02
N PRO A 42 -25.57 -10.76 -15.09
CA PRO A 42 -24.67 -10.48 -13.97
C PRO A 42 -23.22 -10.22 -14.42
N VAL A 43 -22.76 -10.93 -15.46
CA VAL A 43 -21.41 -10.75 -16.02
C VAL A 43 -21.24 -9.37 -16.63
N TYR A 44 -22.25 -8.91 -17.37
CA TYR A 44 -22.25 -7.59 -17.98
C TYR A 44 -22.24 -6.47 -16.93
N ILE A 45 -23.09 -6.59 -15.89
CA ILE A 45 -23.14 -5.62 -14.79
C ILE A 45 -21.79 -5.54 -14.06
N LEU A 46 -21.17 -6.68 -13.76
CA LEU A 46 -19.84 -6.73 -13.14
C LEU A 46 -18.77 -6.08 -14.02
N SER A 47 -18.83 -6.29 -15.33
CA SER A 47 -17.87 -5.72 -16.27
C SER A 47 -17.99 -4.20 -16.38
N VAL A 48 -19.22 -3.68 -16.43
CA VAL A 48 -19.47 -2.23 -16.50
C VAL A 48 -19.02 -1.55 -15.22
N ASN A 49 -19.39 -2.09 -14.06
CA ASN A 49 -18.95 -1.53 -12.77
C ASN A 49 -17.42 -1.52 -12.64
N LYS A 50 -16.74 -2.56 -13.13
CA LYS A 50 -15.28 -2.62 -13.10
C LYS A 50 -14.64 -1.59 -14.01
N TYR A 51 -15.25 -1.33 -15.17
CA TYR A 51 -14.81 -0.27 -16.08
C TYR A 51 -14.90 1.11 -15.42
N ASP A 52 -16.04 1.43 -14.81
CA ASP A 52 -16.27 2.72 -14.15
C ASP A 52 -15.34 2.92 -12.95
N VAL A 53 -15.14 1.87 -12.13
CA VAL A 53 -14.21 1.91 -11.00
C VAL A 53 -12.78 2.16 -11.49
N THR A 54 -12.33 1.42 -12.51
CA THR A 54 -10.98 1.58 -13.06
C THR A 54 -10.77 2.97 -13.65
N GLN A 55 -11.77 3.52 -14.33
CA GLN A 55 -11.71 4.88 -14.88
C GLN A 55 -11.64 5.92 -13.75
N SER A 56 -12.43 5.75 -12.68
CA SER A 56 -12.40 6.65 -11.52
C SER A 56 -11.05 6.62 -10.80
N GLU A 57 -10.45 5.44 -10.67
CA GLU A 57 -9.15 5.25 -10.04
C GLU A 57 -8.03 5.87 -10.88
N LEU A 58 -8.10 5.76 -12.21
CA LEU A 58 -7.18 6.45 -13.12
C LEU A 58 -7.27 7.97 -13.00
N VAL A 59 -8.47 8.54 -12.86
CA VAL A 59 -8.65 9.99 -12.67
C VAL A 59 -8.05 10.45 -11.33
N VAL A 60 -8.25 9.66 -10.26
CA VAL A 60 -7.67 9.95 -8.93
C VAL A 60 -6.15 9.88 -8.98
N VAL A 61 -5.57 8.84 -9.58
CA VAL A 61 -4.12 8.68 -9.72
C VAL A 61 -3.53 9.80 -10.58
N GLN A 62 -4.19 10.18 -11.67
CA GLN A 62 -3.75 11.31 -12.51
C GLN A 62 -3.77 12.63 -11.74
N ALA A 63 -4.81 12.88 -10.94
CA ALA A 63 -4.91 14.06 -10.09
C ALA A 63 -3.86 14.06 -8.97
N GLU A 64 -3.57 12.89 -8.39
CA GLU A 64 -2.54 12.75 -7.36
C GLU A 64 -1.13 12.96 -7.93
N ILE A 65 -0.83 12.43 -9.12
CA ILE A 65 0.43 12.66 -9.83
C ILE A 65 0.57 14.14 -10.20
N SER A 66 -0.51 14.77 -10.67
CA SER A 66 -0.50 16.20 -11.02
C SER A 66 -0.32 17.10 -9.80
N ASN A 67 -0.82 16.72 -8.62
CA ASN A 67 -0.61 17.42 -7.35
C ASN A 67 0.73 17.10 -6.68
N LYS A 68 1.37 15.97 -7.03
CA LYS A 68 2.69 15.55 -6.52
C LYS A 68 3.84 15.98 -7.41
N GLN A 69 3.59 16.48 -8.62
CA GLN A 69 4.57 17.24 -9.36
C GLN A 69 4.89 18.49 -8.53
N PRO A 70 6.10 18.68 -7.99
CA PRO A 70 6.40 19.90 -7.27
C PRO A 70 6.25 21.07 -8.25
N ASP A 71 5.28 21.94 -7.98
CA ASP A 71 4.92 23.13 -8.78
C ASP A 71 6.09 24.10 -8.99
N ASN A 72 7.24 23.87 -8.37
CA ASN A 72 8.49 24.47 -8.80
C ASN A 72 9.67 23.59 -8.38
N PRO A 73 10.51 23.10 -9.31
CA PRO A 73 11.82 22.52 -8.98
C PRO A 73 12.65 23.45 -8.06
N ARG A 74 12.41 24.76 -8.16
CA ARG A 74 13.01 25.79 -7.30
C ARG A 74 12.60 25.68 -5.83
N GLU A 75 11.35 25.32 -5.52
CA GLU A 75 10.90 25.14 -4.14
C GLU A 75 11.51 23.88 -3.52
N THR A 76 11.60 22.79 -4.28
CA THR A 76 12.30 21.58 -3.84
C THR A 76 13.78 21.83 -3.60
N ILE A 77 14.45 22.60 -4.48
CA ILE A 77 15.86 22.99 -4.28
C ILE A 77 16.01 23.88 -3.04
N ASN A 78 15.07 24.80 -2.79
CA ASN A 78 15.11 25.67 -1.61
C ASN A 78 14.87 24.88 -0.31
N ASP A 79 13.96 23.90 -0.29
CA ASP A 79 13.74 23.01 0.87
C ASP A 79 14.95 22.11 1.15
N ILE A 80 15.62 21.63 0.09
CA ILE A 80 16.87 20.88 0.24
C ILE A 80 17.97 21.79 0.79
N ASN A 81 18.11 23.00 0.26
CA ASN A 81 19.12 23.95 0.72
C ASN A 81 18.88 24.40 2.17
N SER A 82 17.63 24.63 2.58
CA SER A 82 17.31 24.99 3.97
C SER A 82 17.60 23.84 4.93
N LYS A 83 17.32 22.59 4.54
CA LYS A 83 17.73 21.40 5.31
C LYS A 83 19.24 21.27 5.40
N LEU A 84 19.96 21.51 4.30
CA LEU A 84 21.42 21.52 4.29
C LEU A 84 22.00 22.67 5.12
N GLU A 85 21.30 23.80 5.23
CA GLU A 85 21.69 24.92 6.08
C GLU A 85 21.51 24.60 7.57
N ILE A 86 20.44 23.89 7.95
CA ILE A 86 20.27 23.33 9.30
C ILE A 86 21.40 22.35 9.64
N LEU A 87 21.84 21.56 8.66
CA LEU A 87 22.99 20.64 8.80
C LEU A 87 24.34 21.38 8.83
N LYS A 88 24.43 22.58 8.26
CA LYS A 88 25.63 23.45 8.30
C LYS A 88 25.66 24.39 9.51
N GLY A 89 24.54 24.56 10.20
CA GLY A 89 24.41 25.36 11.43
C GLY A 89 24.93 24.65 12.68
N ASP A 90 26.24 24.52 12.79
CA ASP A 90 27.03 24.85 13.99
C ASP A 90 28.45 24.35 13.79
N ASP A 91 29.27 25.28 13.32
CA ASP A 91 30.70 25.18 13.39
C ASP A 91 31.15 25.33 14.85
N PHE A 92 31.84 24.29 15.35
CA PHE A 92 32.95 24.35 16.30
C PHE A 92 32.77 24.54 17.83
N THR A 93 31.60 24.29 18.45
CA THR A 93 31.54 24.12 19.93
C THR A 93 30.46 23.16 20.46
N LYS A 94 29.93 22.26 19.62
CA LYS A 94 29.06 21.18 20.10
C LYS A 94 29.93 20.14 20.81
N HIS A 95 30.06 20.27 22.13
CA HIS A 95 30.48 19.17 22.99
C HIS A 95 29.45 18.05 22.80
N TYR A 96 29.78 17.07 21.97
CA TYR A 96 28.92 15.91 21.81
C TYR A 96 28.94 15.15 23.13
N ALA A 97 27.82 14.53 23.49
CA ALA A 97 27.75 13.68 24.68
C ALA A 97 28.87 12.62 24.66
N TYR A 98 29.27 12.18 23.46
CA TYR A 98 30.39 11.30 23.24
C TYR A 98 31.73 11.87 23.74
N ASP A 99 32.05 13.12 23.42
CA ASP A 99 33.33 13.72 23.80
C ASP A 99 33.43 13.87 25.33
N ILE A 100 32.34 14.29 25.97
CA ILE A 100 32.27 14.44 27.42
C ILE A 100 32.40 13.07 28.11
N VAL A 101 31.69 12.05 27.62
CA VAL A 101 31.77 10.70 28.18
C VAL A 101 33.18 10.12 27.96
N LYS A 102 33.78 10.37 26.80
CA LYS A 102 35.15 9.93 26.50
C LYS A 102 36.15 10.54 27.48
N ASP A 103 36.12 11.85 27.68
CA ASP A 103 37.03 12.54 28.61
C ASP A 103 36.88 12.02 30.04
N ILE A 104 35.64 11.78 30.49
CA ILE A 104 35.35 11.20 31.80
C ILE A 104 35.96 9.80 31.94
N VAL A 105 35.81 8.96 30.92
CA VAL A 105 36.32 7.58 30.95
C VAL A 105 37.84 7.55 30.87
N GLU A 106 38.45 8.44 30.09
CA GLU A 106 39.92 8.51 29.92
C GLU A 106 40.62 9.07 31.16
N GLN A 107 40.01 10.02 31.88
CA GLN A 107 40.58 10.61 33.10
C GLN A 107 40.23 9.84 34.38
N LYS A 108 39.41 8.79 34.28
CA LYS A 108 38.97 7.99 35.42
C LYS A 108 40.11 7.19 36.04
N ASN A 109 40.28 7.30 37.36
CA ASN A 109 41.16 6.41 38.12
C ASN A 109 40.62 4.96 38.09
N LYS A 110 41.52 3.97 37.92
CA LYS A 110 41.18 2.53 37.82
C LYS A 110 40.45 2.00 39.06
N GLU A 111 40.54 2.69 40.18
CA GLU A 111 39.94 2.33 41.47
C GLU A 111 38.50 2.84 41.67
N ILE A 112 37.98 3.59 40.70
CA ILE A 112 36.58 4.03 40.65
C ILE A 112 35.83 3.07 39.73
N GLU A 113 34.57 2.75 40.01
CA GLU A 113 33.66 2.05 39.11
C GLU A 113 32.49 2.97 38.79
N ILE A 114 32.26 3.28 37.51
CA ILE A 114 31.16 4.16 37.09
C ILE A 114 29.98 3.26 36.73
N GLU A 115 28.87 3.39 37.44
CA GLU A 115 27.65 2.61 37.22
C GLU A 115 26.72 3.30 36.22
N SER A 116 26.65 4.63 36.24
CA SER A 116 25.85 5.38 35.26
C SER A 116 26.36 6.79 35.02
N ILE A 117 26.19 7.22 33.77
CA ILE A 117 26.40 8.59 33.30
C ILE A 117 25.10 9.04 32.66
N ILE A 118 24.50 10.09 33.20
CA ILE A 118 23.27 10.69 32.68
C ILE A 118 23.63 12.05 32.11
N TYR A 119 23.40 12.21 30.80
CA TYR A 119 23.62 13.45 30.07
C TYR A 119 22.27 14.09 29.74
N ASP A 120 22.04 15.29 30.27
CA ASP A 120 20.86 16.10 29.97
C ASP A 120 21.31 17.44 29.35
N LYS A 121 20.94 17.64 28.08
CA LYS A 121 21.22 18.87 27.33
C LYS A 121 19.94 19.67 27.19
N SER A 122 19.82 20.71 28.02
CA SER A 122 18.80 21.74 27.84
C SER A 122 19.32 22.84 26.91
N THR A 123 18.44 23.71 26.42
CA THR A 123 18.76 24.77 25.44
C THR A 123 19.81 25.77 25.90
N THR A 124 20.10 25.82 27.21
CA THR A 124 20.98 26.83 27.83
C THR A 124 21.98 26.23 28.81
N ASP A 125 21.87 24.95 29.18
CA ASP A 125 22.69 24.34 30.23
C ASP A 125 22.95 22.84 29.96
N ILE A 126 24.14 22.36 30.30
CA ILE A 126 24.56 20.97 30.15
C ILE A 126 24.71 20.39 31.55
N LYS A 127 23.86 19.43 31.90
CA LYS A 127 23.92 18.71 33.18
C LYS A 127 24.43 17.31 32.96
N VAL A 128 25.53 16.98 33.63
CA VAL A 128 26.11 15.64 33.64
C VAL A 128 26.02 15.10 35.05
N LEU A 129 25.29 14.01 35.24
CA LEU A 129 25.18 13.32 36.52
C LEU A 129 25.93 11.99 36.44
N LEU A 130 26.92 11.84 37.33
CA LEU A 130 27.77 10.67 37.44
C LEU A 130 27.40 9.90 38.70
N ARG A 131 27.20 8.59 38.58
CA ARG A 131 27.02 7.67 39.71
C ARG A 131 28.00 6.51 39.60
N GLY A 132 28.61 6.17 40.72
CA GLY A 132 29.57 5.10 40.80
C GLY A 132 29.99 4.79 42.24
N ASN A 133 30.87 3.82 42.38
CA ASN A 133 31.46 3.39 43.65
C ASN A 133 32.98 3.58 43.61
N ALA A 134 33.57 3.95 44.73
CA ALA A 134 35.02 4.07 44.88
C ALA A 134 35.52 3.07 45.91
N LEU A 135 36.60 2.36 45.60
CA LEU A 135 37.17 1.35 46.49
C LEU A 135 37.74 1.95 47.78
N SER A 136 38.18 3.22 47.76
CA SER A 136 38.67 3.92 48.93
C SER A 136 38.27 5.40 48.90
N ARG A 137 38.22 6.02 50.09
CA ARG A 137 37.94 7.46 50.23
C ARG A 137 39.05 8.33 49.61
N GLU A 138 40.29 7.85 49.62
CA GLU A 138 41.45 8.55 49.05
C GLU A 138 41.34 8.61 47.52
N SER A 139 40.81 7.56 46.90
CA SER A 139 40.57 7.46 45.45
C SER A 139 39.52 8.46 44.92
N LEU A 140 38.73 9.11 45.79
CA LEU A 140 37.78 10.17 45.39
C LEU A 140 38.43 11.57 45.33
N SER A 141 39.65 11.72 45.82
CA SER A 141 40.31 13.03 46.03
C SER A 141 41.60 13.23 45.21
N SER A 142 42.01 12.24 44.42
CA SER A 142 43.08 12.33 43.42
C SER A 142 42.50 12.22 42.02
#